data_AF-W7MR74-F1
#
_entry.id   AF-W7MR74-F1
#
_cell.length_a   1.000
_cell.length_b   1.000
_cell.length_c   1.000
_cell.angle_alpha   90.00
_cell.angle_beta   90.00
_cell.angle_gamma   90.00
#
_symmetry.space_group_name_H-M   'P 1'
#
loop_
_entity.id
_entity.type
_entity.pdbx_description
1 polymer ?
#
loop_
_entity_poly.entity_id
_entity_poly.type
_entity_poly.pdbx_seq_one_letter_code
_entity_poly.pdbx_strand_id
1 'polypeptide(L)'
;MGLPQNLIVGGHSQGCAMSLAVLLSLGHSVGVYIDMSGFLTYQDDLKSVVNDKVDSDNPLSHPREPQDTTVDASAVKAQELERDHLDLGPLHRPYQGKTAYQTPVLLGLGKADEKVPCALGERAVQFLQDSGYQVEWKCYENQGDWYKINDEIDGICNFIALKVRWEPVNNIA
;
A
#
# COMPACT_ATOMS: atom_id res chain seq x y z
N MET A 1 2.97 23.43 3.31
CA MET A 1 2.25 22.88 2.14
C MET A 1 1.31 21.80 2.64
N GLY A 2 0.08 21.75 2.15
CA GLY A 2 -0.83 20.64 2.47
C GLY A 2 -0.33 19.33 1.85
N LEU A 3 -0.69 18.19 2.44
CA LEU A 3 -0.45 16.89 1.84
C LEU A 3 -1.21 16.77 0.51
N PRO A 4 -0.70 16.02 -0.49
CA PRO A 4 -1.34 15.86 -1.80
C PRO A 4 -2.56 14.92 -1.74
N GLN A 5 -3.60 15.35 -1.03
CA GLN A 5 -4.82 14.57 -0.82
C GLN A 5 -5.64 14.40 -2.11
N ASN A 6 -5.39 15.19 -3.15
CA ASN A 6 -6.07 15.06 -4.45
C ASN A 6 -5.34 14.13 -5.44
N LEU A 7 -4.29 13.44 -5.00
CA LEU A 7 -3.53 12.51 -5.83
C LEU A 7 -4.01 11.08 -5.57
N ILE A 8 -4.34 10.38 -6.66
CA ILE A 8 -4.66 8.96 -6.66
C ILE A 8 -3.50 8.23 -7.34
N VAL A 9 -3.00 7.19 -6.70
CA VAL A 9 -1.96 6.32 -7.26
C VAL A 9 -2.54 4.91 -7.38
N GLY A 10 -2.20 4.19 -8.44
CA GLY A 10 -2.70 2.83 -8.60
C GLY A 10 -2.39 2.22 -9.94
N GLY A 11 -2.87 0.99 -10.15
CA GLY A 11 -2.65 0.29 -11.40
C GLY A 11 -3.55 -0.93 -11.58
N HIS A 12 -3.35 -1.60 -12.71
CA HIS A 12 -3.92 -2.91 -13.03
C HIS A 12 -2.80 -3.92 -13.29
N SER A 13 -2.94 -5.14 -12.79
CA SER A 13 -1.97 -6.23 -13.00
C SER A 13 -0.53 -5.80 -12.65
N GLN A 14 0.42 -5.82 -13.59
CA GLN A 14 1.79 -5.37 -13.35
C GLN A 14 1.89 -3.88 -12.95
N GLY A 15 0.91 -3.06 -13.34
CA GLY A 15 0.85 -1.66 -12.94
C GLY A 15 0.66 -1.49 -11.44
N CYS A 16 0.09 -2.49 -10.76
CA CYS A 16 -0.03 -2.52 -9.31
C CYS A 16 1.34 -2.62 -8.64
N ALA A 17 2.20 -3.54 -9.08
CA ALA A 17 3.55 -3.67 -8.53
C ALA A 17 4.35 -2.35 -8.68
N MET A 18 4.28 -1.72 -9.85
CA MET A 18 4.92 -0.43 -10.09
C MET A 18 4.34 0.70 -9.21
N SER A 19 3.02 0.80 -9.13
CA SER A 19 2.37 1.87 -8.36
C SER A 19 2.53 1.68 -6.85
N LEU A 20 2.63 0.44 -6.37
CA LEU A 20 2.96 0.12 -4.99
C LEU A 20 4.40 0.48 -4.64
N ALA A 21 5.36 0.16 -5.52
CA ALA A 21 6.75 0.59 -5.40
C ALA A 21 6.84 2.12 -5.29
N VAL A 22 6.10 2.84 -6.13
CA VAL A 22 5.98 4.30 -6.01
C VAL A 22 5.42 4.68 -4.65
N LEU A 23 4.26 4.14 -4.24
CA LEU A 23 3.61 4.48 -2.96
C LEU A 23 4.55 4.30 -1.77
N LEU A 24 5.21 3.15 -1.66
CA LEU A 24 6.10 2.83 -0.54
C LEU A 24 7.33 3.75 -0.52
N SER A 25 7.81 4.21 -1.68
CA SER A 25 8.95 5.14 -1.76
C SER A 25 8.64 6.59 -1.32
N LEU A 26 7.35 6.96 -1.23
CA LEU A 26 6.92 8.35 -1.00
C LEU A 26 7.17 8.83 0.43
N GLY A 27 7.67 10.06 0.54
CA GLY A 27 7.89 10.77 1.80
C GLY A 27 6.64 11.35 2.45
N HIS A 28 5.46 11.05 1.92
CA HIS A 28 4.18 11.66 2.29
C HIS A 28 3.02 10.78 1.84
N SER A 29 1.86 10.92 2.48
CA SER A 29 0.63 10.24 2.09
C SER A 29 -0.10 10.95 0.95
N VAL A 30 -0.75 10.17 0.10
CA VAL A 30 -1.59 10.65 -1.02
C VAL A 30 -3.08 10.43 -0.69
N GLY A 31 -3.98 10.82 -1.60
CA GLY A 31 -5.42 10.72 -1.39
C GLY A 31 -5.90 9.29 -1.22
N VAL A 32 -5.56 8.41 -2.17
CA VAL A 32 -5.84 6.97 -2.11
C VAL A 32 -4.84 6.18 -2.97
N TYR A 33 -4.66 4.91 -2.63
CA TYR A 33 -4.02 3.91 -3.48
C TYR A 33 -5.04 2.85 -3.94
N ILE A 34 -4.97 2.45 -5.22
CA ILE A 34 -5.90 1.48 -5.83
C ILE A 34 -5.12 0.40 -6.58
N ASP A 35 -5.42 -0.86 -6.28
CA ASP A 35 -4.87 -2.03 -6.96
C ASP A 35 -6.01 -2.84 -7.58
N MET A 36 -5.89 -3.15 -8.86
CA MET A 36 -6.82 -4.00 -9.60
C MET A 36 -6.09 -5.21 -10.17
N SER A 37 -6.41 -6.41 -9.71
CA SER A 37 -5.80 -7.66 -10.18
C SER A 37 -4.26 -7.70 -10.03
N GLY A 38 -3.70 -7.01 -9.02
CA GLY A 38 -2.27 -6.95 -8.76
C GLY A 38 -1.74 -8.08 -7.88
N PHE A 39 -0.41 -8.20 -7.88
CA PHE A 39 0.31 -9.06 -6.94
C PHE A 39 1.62 -8.38 -6.54
N LEU A 40 2.14 -8.74 -5.37
CA LEU A 40 3.43 -8.24 -4.89
C LEU A 40 4.50 -9.28 -5.17
N THR A 41 5.53 -8.88 -5.94
CA THR A 41 6.56 -9.77 -6.50
C THR A 41 7.60 -10.25 -5.50
N TYR A 42 7.87 -9.48 -4.43
CA TYR A 42 8.91 -9.74 -3.42
C TYR A 42 8.34 -9.71 -1.99
N GLN A 43 7.16 -10.31 -1.80
CA GLN A 43 6.45 -10.35 -0.52
C GLN A 43 7.28 -10.91 0.63
N ASP A 44 8.10 -11.93 0.36
CA ASP A 44 8.85 -12.63 1.42
C ASP A 44 10.00 -11.76 1.95
N ASP A 45 10.72 -11.06 1.07
CA ASP A 45 11.78 -10.11 1.43
C ASP A 45 11.20 -8.96 2.26
N LEU A 46 10.06 -8.43 1.82
CA LEU A 46 9.33 -7.35 2.47
C LEU A 46 8.83 -7.74 3.86
N LYS A 47 8.28 -8.95 3.99
CA LYS A 47 7.82 -9.49 5.28
C LYS A 47 8.96 -9.78 6.24
N SER A 48 10.10 -10.26 5.76
CA SER A 48 11.29 -10.49 6.59
C SER A 48 11.73 -9.19 7.24
N VAL A 49 11.89 -8.14 6.44
CA VAL A 49 12.39 -6.85 6.91
C VAL A 49 11.41 -6.17 7.88
N VAL A 50 10.11 -6.20 7.57
CA VAL A 50 9.09 -5.63 8.47
C VAL A 50 9.05 -6.36 9.82
N ASN A 51 9.12 -7.69 9.80
CA ASN A 51 9.01 -8.52 11.02
C ASN A 51 10.32 -8.68 11.81
N ASP A 52 11.48 -8.33 11.25
CA ASP A 52 12.75 -8.36 11.97
C ASP A 52 12.67 -7.46 13.20
N LYS A 53 12.58 -8.08 14.38
CA LYS A 53 12.67 -7.35 15.65
C LYS A 53 14.02 -6.65 15.66
N VAL A 54 14.00 -5.35 15.97
CA VAL A 54 15.19 -4.51 16.10
C VAL A 54 16.28 -5.32 16.79
N ASP A 55 17.35 -5.62 16.07
CA ASP A 55 18.44 -6.41 16.60
C ASP A 55 19.05 -5.62 17.76
N SER A 56 18.81 -6.12 18.98
CA SER A 56 19.22 -5.48 20.23
C SER A 56 20.75 -5.44 20.39
N ASP A 57 21.49 -6.03 19.46
CA ASP A 57 22.93 -6.22 19.51
C ASP A 57 23.75 -5.12 18.81
N ASN A 58 23.13 -4.04 18.31
CA ASN A 58 23.90 -2.88 17.86
C ASN A 58 24.42 -2.08 19.08
N PRO A 59 25.74 -2.09 19.38
CA PRO A 59 26.32 -1.48 20.60
C PRO A 59 26.28 0.05 20.62
N LEU A 60 25.79 0.67 19.53
CA LEU A 60 25.64 2.12 19.37
C LEU A 60 24.19 2.60 19.54
N SER A 61 23.26 1.72 19.91
CA SER A 61 21.85 2.06 20.11
C SER A 61 21.65 2.67 21.51
N HIS A 62 21.30 3.96 21.58
CA HIS A 62 20.89 4.57 22.84
C HIS A 62 19.59 3.94 23.35
N PRO A 63 19.40 3.77 24.68
CA PRO A 63 18.16 3.22 25.22
C PRO A 63 17.02 4.18 24.88
N ARG A 64 16.09 3.75 24.03
CA ARG A 64 14.86 4.48 23.72
C ARG A 64 13.74 3.89 24.58
N GLU A 65 13.03 4.74 25.31
CA GLU A 65 11.92 4.33 26.16
C GLU A 65 10.84 3.55 25.38
N PRO A 66 10.15 2.60 26.03
CA PRO A 66 9.15 1.77 25.37
C PRO A 66 7.88 2.60 25.10
N GLN A 67 7.75 3.13 23.88
CA GLN A 67 6.52 3.76 23.38
C GLN A 67 6.17 3.17 22.02
N ASP A 68 5.19 2.26 21.94
CA ASP A 68 4.46 1.89 20.70
C ASP A 68 5.30 1.79 19.39
N THR A 69 6.58 1.42 19.51
CA THR A 69 7.63 1.71 18.51
C THR A 69 7.56 0.80 17.29
N THR A 70 6.70 -0.23 17.32
CA THR A 70 6.67 -1.28 16.30
C THR A 70 6.03 -0.82 15.01
N VAL A 71 4.91 -0.08 15.09
CA VAL A 71 4.16 0.39 13.91
C VAL A 71 4.94 1.52 13.23
N ASP A 72 5.45 2.46 14.04
CA ASP A 72 6.25 3.58 13.52
C ASP A 72 7.50 3.11 12.76
N ALA A 73 8.05 1.95 13.15
CA ALA A 73 9.20 1.35 12.49
C ALA A 73 8.83 0.56 11.23
N SER A 74 7.68 -0.12 11.16
CA SER A 74 7.36 -1.02 10.03
C SER A 74 7.13 -0.27 8.72
N ALA A 75 6.38 0.84 8.75
CA ALA A 75 6.19 1.68 7.57
C ALA A 75 7.51 2.29 7.06
N VAL A 76 8.39 2.67 7.99
CA VAL A 76 9.72 3.22 7.67
C VAL A 76 10.58 2.17 7.00
N LYS A 77 10.63 0.96 7.55
CA LYS A 77 11.39 -0.15 6.97
C LYS A 77 10.91 -0.52 5.57
N ALA A 78 9.59 -0.59 5.38
CA ALA A 78 9.01 -0.85 4.05
C ALA A 78 9.42 0.22 3.04
N GLN A 79 9.41 1.49 3.45
CA GLN A 79 9.89 2.60 2.63
C GLN A 79 11.39 2.51 2.35
N GLU A 80 12.23 2.21 3.35
CA GLU A 80 13.68 2.10 3.18
C GLU A 80 14.05 0.98 2.22
N LEU A 81 13.43 -0.19 2.37
CA LEU A 81 13.64 -1.34 1.49
C LEU A 81 13.23 -1.02 0.04
N GLU A 82 12.06 -0.41 -0.14
CA GLU A 82 11.62 -0.05 -1.50
C GLU A 82 12.52 1.00 -2.14
N ARG A 83 13.00 1.96 -1.34
CA ARG A 83 13.95 2.97 -1.84
C ARG A 83 15.28 2.35 -2.23
N ASP A 84 15.75 1.34 -1.50
CA ASP A 84 16.94 0.58 -1.85
C ASP A 84 16.75 -0.19 -3.17
N HIS A 85 15.63 -0.89 -3.34
CA HIS A 85 15.28 -1.57 -4.60
C HIS A 85 15.24 -0.63 -5.82
N LEU A 86 14.87 0.63 -5.60
CA LEU A 86 14.78 1.66 -6.64
C LEU A 86 16.07 2.49 -6.78
N ASP A 87 17.16 2.11 -6.11
CA ASP A 87 18.43 2.86 -6.06
C ASP A 87 18.24 4.34 -5.64
N LEU A 88 17.26 4.62 -4.78
CA LEU A 88 16.97 5.94 -4.26
C LEU A 88 17.82 6.22 -3.01
N GLY A 89 18.34 7.44 -2.91
CA GLY A 89 19.18 7.85 -1.78
C GLY A 89 18.51 7.67 -0.40
N PRO A 90 19.33 7.50 0.66
CA PRO A 90 18.84 7.20 2.01
C PRO A 90 18.01 8.35 2.59
N LEU A 91 17.10 8.00 3.50
CA LEU A 91 16.23 8.97 4.15
C LEU A 91 16.96 9.73 5.25
N HIS A 92 16.73 11.05 5.31
CA HIS A 92 17.23 11.87 6.40
C HIS A 92 16.21 11.92 7.56
N ARG A 93 16.58 11.32 8.70
CA ARG A 93 15.73 11.20 9.90
C ARG A 93 14.36 10.59 9.57
N PRO A 94 14.33 9.31 9.18
CA PRO A 94 13.08 8.62 8.84
C PRO A 94 12.21 8.45 10.10
N TYR A 95 10.90 8.59 9.90
CA TYR A 95 9.87 8.30 10.89
C TYR A 95 8.54 8.13 10.15
N GLN A 96 7.57 7.47 10.77
CA GLN A 96 6.31 7.09 10.13
C GLN A 96 5.55 8.25 9.46
N GLY A 97 5.54 9.45 10.06
CA GLY A 97 4.89 10.62 9.46
C GLY A 97 5.55 11.15 8.17
N LYS A 98 6.70 10.59 7.76
CA LYS A 98 7.37 10.81 6.46
C LYS A 98 7.25 9.59 5.54
N THR A 99 6.27 8.73 5.74
CA THR A 99 5.92 7.65 4.83
C THR A 99 4.55 7.91 4.21
N ALA A 100 4.11 7.00 3.36
CA ALA A 100 2.76 7.01 2.81
C ALA A 100 1.72 6.25 3.67
N TYR A 101 2.04 5.87 4.91
CA TYR A 101 1.20 4.95 5.71
C TYR A 101 -0.24 5.41 5.95
N GLN A 102 -0.52 6.72 5.92
CA GLN A 102 -1.89 7.26 6.10
C GLN A 102 -2.70 7.20 4.80
N THR A 103 -2.08 6.81 3.68
CA THR A 103 -2.79 6.65 2.41
C THR A 103 -3.79 5.51 2.56
N PRO A 104 -5.10 5.75 2.37
CA PRO A 104 -6.09 4.68 2.31
C PRO A 104 -5.82 3.79 1.09
N VAL A 105 -5.81 2.48 1.30
CA VAL A 105 -5.50 1.48 0.26
C VAL A 105 -6.77 0.67 -0.04
N LEU A 106 -7.13 0.54 -1.31
CA LEU A 106 -8.11 -0.44 -1.80
C LEU A 106 -7.39 -1.45 -2.70
N LEU A 107 -7.53 -2.73 -2.36
CA LEU A 107 -7.03 -3.84 -3.16
C LEU A 107 -8.21 -4.68 -3.68
N GLY A 108 -8.30 -4.84 -5.00
CA GLY A 108 -9.34 -5.60 -5.68
C GLY A 108 -8.77 -6.74 -6.52
N LEU A 109 -9.38 -7.92 -6.43
CA LEU A 109 -8.97 -9.08 -7.25
C LEU A 109 -10.15 -9.94 -7.68
N GLY A 110 -10.07 -10.54 -8.86
CA GLY A 110 -11.08 -11.47 -9.35
C GLY A 110 -10.89 -12.88 -8.82
N LYS A 111 -11.96 -13.51 -8.31
CA LYS A 111 -11.88 -14.91 -7.82
C LYS A 111 -11.75 -15.94 -8.94
N ALA A 112 -12.18 -15.59 -10.14
CA ALA A 112 -12.03 -16.40 -11.35
C ALA A 112 -10.79 -15.97 -12.17
N ASP A 113 -9.90 -15.16 -11.59
CA ASP A 113 -8.62 -14.81 -12.20
C ASP A 113 -7.69 -16.03 -12.14
N GLU A 114 -7.47 -16.67 -13.29
CA GLU A 114 -6.59 -17.82 -13.43
C GLU A 114 -5.11 -17.44 -13.41
N LYS A 115 -4.78 -16.15 -13.62
CA LYS A 115 -3.40 -15.65 -13.67
C LYS A 115 -2.91 -15.23 -12.29
N VAL A 116 -3.75 -14.55 -11.52
CA VAL A 116 -3.44 -14.03 -10.20
C VAL A 116 -4.48 -14.56 -9.20
N PRO A 117 -4.16 -15.61 -8.42
CA PRO A 117 -5.08 -16.12 -7.42
C PRO A 117 -5.35 -15.12 -6.27
N CYS A 118 -6.57 -15.10 -5.72
CA CYS A 118 -6.92 -14.25 -4.55
C CYS A 118 -5.95 -14.43 -3.36
N ALA A 119 -5.35 -15.61 -3.18
CA ALA A 119 -4.33 -15.85 -2.17
C ALA A 119 -3.08 -14.95 -2.30
N LEU A 120 -2.70 -14.52 -3.52
CA LEU A 120 -1.59 -13.58 -3.71
C LEU A 120 -1.96 -12.16 -3.27
N GLY A 121 -3.19 -11.74 -3.53
CA GLY A 121 -3.72 -10.46 -3.06
C GLY A 121 -3.89 -10.44 -1.54
N GLU A 122 -4.37 -11.52 -0.92
CA GLU A 122 -4.44 -11.66 0.54
C GLU A 122 -3.06 -11.50 1.21
N ARG A 123 -2.00 -12.03 0.58
CA ARG A 123 -0.64 -11.82 1.09
C ARG A 123 -0.18 -10.37 0.97
N ALA A 124 -0.60 -9.65 -0.08
CA ALA A 124 -0.31 -8.22 -0.24
C ALA A 124 -1.07 -7.39 0.82
N VAL A 125 -2.33 -7.74 1.10
CA VAL A 125 -3.12 -7.16 2.21
C VAL A 125 -2.39 -7.34 3.53
N GLN A 126 -1.96 -8.56 3.85
CA GLN A 126 -1.25 -8.85 5.09
C GLN A 126 0.03 -8.02 5.21
N PHE A 127 0.85 -7.97 4.16
CA PHE A 127 2.08 -7.17 4.16
C PHE A 127 1.81 -5.68 4.45
N LEU A 128 0.81 -5.08 3.79
CA LEU A 128 0.49 -3.67 3.98
C LEU A 128 -0.04 -3.40 5.39
N GLN A 129 -0.85 -4.30 5.93
CA GLN A 129 -1.32 -4.22 7.32
C GLN A 129 -0.16 -4.34 8.33
N ASP A 130 0.77 -5.27 8.11
CA ASP A 130 1.99 -5.42 8.93
C ASP A 130 2.86 -4.15 8.85
N SER A 131 2.84 -3.47 7.70
CA SER A 131 3.51 -2.18 7.45
C SER A 131 2.74 -0.96 7.97
N GLY A 132 1.62 -1.15 8.67
CA GLY A 132 0.85 -0.07 9.31
C GLY A 132 -0.17 0.64 8.42
N TYR A 133 -0.42 0.17 7.19
CA TYR A 133 -1.41 0.77 6.28
C TYR A 133 -2.83 0.31 6.61
N GLN A 134 -3.80 1.20 6.35
CA GLN A 134 -5.21 0.86 6.36
C GLN A 134 -5.64 0.33 4.99
N VAL A 135 -5.99 -0.95 4.93
CA VAL A 135 -6.30 -1.65 3.68
C VAL A 135 -7.75 -2.12 3.67
N GLU A 136 -8.49 -1.78 2.62
CA GLU A 136 -9.75 -2.40 2.23
C GLU A 136 -9.47 -3.45 1.14
N TRP A 137 -9.98 -4.67 1.33
CA TRP A 137 -9.77 -5.80 0.42
C TRP A 137 -11.10 -6.31 -0.13
N LYS A 138 -11.14 -6.57 -1.45
CA LYS A 138 -12.29 -7.18 -2.12
C LYS A 138 -11.82 -8.26 -3.10
N CYS A 139 -12.29 -9.49 -2.89
CA CYS A 139 -12.20 -10.57 -3.86
C CYS A 139 -13.57 -10.70 -4.53
N TYR A 140 -13.66 -10.41 -5.83
CA TYR A 140 -14.91 -10.31 -6.59
C TYR A 140 -15.31 -11.65 -7.19
N GLU A 141 -16.53 -12.10 -6.88
CA GLU A 141 -17.09 -13.34 -7.42
C GLU A 141 -17.35 -13.22 -8.93
N ASN A 142 -17.03 -14.29 -9.66
CA ASN A 142 -17.18 -14.40 -11.12
C ASN A 142 -16.41 -13.34 -11.93
N GLN A 143 -15.34 -12.76 -11.37
CA GLN A 143 -14.44 -11.84 -12.07
C GLN A 143 -13.14 -12.55 -12.46
N GLY A 144 -12.74 -12.41 -13.73
CA GLY A 144 -11.46 -12.91 -14.27
C GLY A 144 -10.30 -11.93 -14.08
N ASP A 145 -9.32 -11.96 -14.98
CA ASP A 145 -8.10 -11.15 -14.96
C ASP A 145 -8.28 -9.67 -15.40
N TRP A 146 -9.52 -9.27 -15.60
CA TRP A 146 -9.91 -7.92 -16.00
C TRP A 146 -10.81 -7.27 -14.96
N TYR A 147 -10.98 -5.96 -15.05
CA TYR A 147 -11.86 -5.23 -14.15
C TYR A 147 -13.34 -5.52 -14.44
N LYS A 148 -14.17 -5.53 -13.39
CA LYS A 148 -15.61 -5.80 -13.49
C LYS A 148 -16.46 -4.53 -13.46
N ILE A 149 -17.33 -4.41 -14.47
CA ILE A 149 -18.40 -3.40 -14.55
C ILE A 149 -19.72 -4.18 -14.60
N ASN A 150 -20.65 -4.05 -13.65
CA ASN A 150 -20.64 -3.28 -12.39
C ASN A 150 -19.81 -3.99 -11.29
N ASP A 151 -19.72 -3.42 -10.09
CA ASP A 151 -19.04 -3.91 -8.86
C ASP A 151 -17.66 -3.30 -8.56
N GLU A 152 -16.60 -3.67 -9.29
CA GLU A 152 -15.24 -3.23 -8.93
C GLU A 152 -15.06 -1.73 -9.15
N ILE A 153 -15.44 -1.26 -10.33
CA ILE A 153 -15.38 0.18 -10.67
C ILE A 153 -16.30 1.00 -9.75
N ASP A 154 -17.50 0.51 -9.43
CA ASP A 154 -18.40 1.19 -8.49
C ASP A 154 -17.80 1.24 -7.07
N GLY A 155 -17.17 0.14 -6.65
CA GLY A 155 -16.45 0.05 -5.39
C GLY A 155 -15.30 1.06 -5.32
N ILE A 156 -14.54 1.19 -6.39
CA ILE A 156 -13.46 2.18 -6.53
C ILE A 156 -14.01 3.61 -6.46
N CYS A 157 -15.05 3.93 -7.24
CA CYS A 157 -15.68 5.25 -7.24
C CYS A 157 -16.18 5.62 -5.84
N ASN A 158 -16.87 4.70 -5.17
CA ASN A 158 -17.35 4.90 -3.80
C ASN A 158 -16.19 5.08 -2.80
N PHE A 159 -15.12 4.30 -2.93
CA PHE A 159 -13.94 4.41 -2.08
C PHE A 159 -13.27 5.79 -2.23
N ILE A 160 -13.05 6.25 -3.46
CA ILE A 160 -12.50 7.58 -3.75
C ILE A 160 -13.40 8.67 -3.15
N ALA A 161 -14.70 8.62 -3.41
CA ALA A 161 -15.66 9.60 -2.92
C ALA A 161 -15.64 9.70 -1.38
N LEU A 162 -15.58 8.55 -0.69
CA LEU A 162 -15.56 8.49 0.77
C LEU A 162 -14.23 8.98 1.38
N LYS A 163 -13.10 8.59 0.79
CA LYS A 163 -11.77 8.87 1.36
C LYS A 163 -11.26 10.27 1.00
N VAL A 164 -11.49 10.72 -0.23
CA VAL A 164 -11.00 12.00 -0.74
C VAL A 164 -12.08 13.10 -0.68
N ARG A 165 -13.32 12.75 -0.32
CA ARG A 165 -14.48 13.67 -0.29
C ARG A 165 -14.76 14.29 -1.66
N TRP A 166 -14.57 13.50 -2.72
CA TRP A 166 -14.95 13.89 -4.08
C TRP A 166 -16.43 13.58 -4.32
N GLU A 167 -17.16 14.52 -4.90
CA GLU A 167 -18.56 14.32 -5.26
C GLU A 167 -18.66 13.77 -6.69
N PRO A 168 -19.32 12.61 -6.91
CA PRO A 168 -19.60 12.12 -8.25
C PRO A 168 -20.46 13.12 -9.01
N VAL A 169 -20.02 13.52 -10.21
CA VAL A 169 -20.83 14.37 -11.09
C VAL A 169 -21.78 13.47 -11.88
N ASN A 170 -23.06 13.47 -11.51
CA ASN A 170 -24.10 12.66 -12.17
C ASN A 170 -24.53 13.18 -13.57
N ASN A 171 -23.70 14.00 -14.23
CA ASN A 171 -24.01 14.56 -15.54
C ASN A 171 -22.99 14.08 -16.58
N ILE A 172 -23.28 12.94 -17.17
CA ILE A 172 -22.86 12.67 -18.54
C ILE A 172 -24.15 12.32 -19.28
N ALA A 173 -24.70 13.34 -19.95
CA ALA A 173 -25.82 13.18 -20.88
C ALA A 173 -25.36 12.44 -22.14
#